data_AF-A0A7V3HUV8-F1
#
_entry.id   AF-A0A7V3HUV8-F1
#
_cell.length_a   1.000
_cell.length_b   1.000
_cell.length_c   1.000
_cell.angle_alpha   90.00
_cell.angle_beta   90.00
_cell.angle_gamma   90.00
#
_symmetry.space_group_name_H-M   'P 1'
#
loop_
_entity.id
_entity.type
_entity.pdbx_description
1 polymer ?
#
loop_
_entity_poly.entity_id
_entity_poly.type
_entity_poly.pdbx_seq_one_letter_code
_entity_poly.pdbx_strand_id
1 'polypeptide(L)'
;MFVGLIATQYLLLWIYDKVWEYVKALHVLSLWFVVSVLTFEAHYHIALLQMGESMTLIGWGAVSLVFAGLFLLFGKHVDKYHKTYLGMGAGGLFLFLTLWEVRAFMVPSDFTSIGYLPLLNPIDLMQTAVLALLGYWGWQQRRVWSKESVVQFYGVLGVLVWVLMSAIFARYVHASQEVAYSGKALWHSDYFQTGISILWSTVAIVAMLLSKAYAQRNLWLGGFGLLILVVLKLFFVELAHSGTIERIISFIVVGTLLLLIGYFVPMPPSKVTHNER
;
A
#
# COMPACT_ATOMS: atom_id res chain seq x y z
N MET A 1 -19.04 29.10 9.30
CA MET A 1 -19.48 28.72 10.65
C MET A 1 -18.59 27.63 11.27
N PHE A 2 -18.31 26.53 10.57
CA PHE A 2 -17.47 25.42 11.08
C PHE A 2 -16.04 25.82 11.50
N VAL A 3 -15.33 26.63 10.70
CA VAL A 3 -13.95 27.05 10.99
C VAL A 3 -13.83 27.80 12.31
N GLY A 4 -14.81 28.65 12.63
CA GLY A 4 -14.85 29.39 13.89
C GLY A 4 -14.99 28.46 15.09
N LEU A 5 -15.84 27.44 14.98
CA LEU A 5 -16.11 26.47 16.05
C LEU A 5 -14.88 25.60 16.35
N ILE A 6 -14.18 25.16 15.29
CA ILE A 6 -12.92 24.41 15.38
C ILE A 6 -11.83 25.27 16.04
N ALA A 7 -11.71 26.53 15.63
CA ALA A 7 -10.74 27.45 16.21
C ALA A 7 -11.04 27.70 17.69
N THR A 8 -12.31 27.94 18.06
CA THR A 8 -12.70 28.12 19.46
C THR A 8 -12.45 26.87 20.31
N GLN A 9 -12.75 25.68 19.79
CA GLN A 9 -12.48 24.41 20.47
C GLN A 9 -10.98 24.19 20.69
N TYR A 10 -10.15 24.46 19.67
CA TYR A 10 -8.70 24.36 19.79
C TYR A 10 -8.13 25.37 20.81
N LEU A 11 -8.64 26.60 20.80
CA LEU A 11 -8.24 27.67 21.72
C LEU A 11 -8.65 27.38 23.16
N LEU A 12 -9.83 26.78 23.38
CA LEU A 12 -10.27 26.30 24.69
C LEU A 12 -9.36 25.18 25.23
N LEU A 13 -9.01 24.19 24.40
CA LEU A 13 -8.10 23.12 24.81
C LEU A 13 -6.70 23.65 25.14
N TRP A 14 -6.24 24.67 24.41
CA TRP A 14 -4.97 25.34 24.70
C TRP A 14 -4.98 26.12 26.01
N ILE A 15 -6.05 26.88 26.30
CA ILE A 15 -6.19 27.65 27.54
C ILE A 15 -6.29 26.72 28.76
N TYR A 16 -7.01 25.62 28.66
CA TYR A 16 -7.30 24.73 29.79
C TYR A 16 -6.38 23.49 29.89
N ASP A 17 -5.24 23.47 29.18
CA ASP A 17 -4.21 22.39 29.21
C ASP A 17 -3.90 21.91 30.63
N LYS A 18 -3.75 22.85 31.57
CA LYS A 18 -3.34 22.54 32.95
C LYS A 18 -4.47 22.07 33.87
N VAL A 19 -5.73 22.23 33.47
CA VAL A 19 -6.90 22.00 34.33
C VAL A 19 -7.59 20.69 33.97
N TRP A 20 -7.56 20.29 32.70
CA TRP A 20 -8.32 19.16 32.21
C TRP A 20 -7.43 17.92 32.05
N GLU A 21 -7.80 16.83 32.72
CA GLU A 21 -7.03 15.58 32.74
C GLU A 21 -6.99 14.88 31.36
N TYR A 22 -8.01 15.10 30.53
CA TYR A 22 -8.20 14.41 29.24
C TYR A 22 -7.87 15.26 28.00
N VAL A 23 -7.14 16.37 28.14
CA VAL A 23 -6.85 17.32 27.04
C VAL A 23 -6.23 16.64 25.81
N LYS A 24 -5.33 15.68 26.03
CA LYS A 24 -4.70 14.89 24.95
C LYS A 24 -5.72 14.08 24.14
N ALA A 25 -6.66 13.43 24.81
CA ALA A 25 -7.70 12.64 24.16
C ALA A 25 -8.68 13.56 23.40
N LEU A 26 -9.04 14.70 23.99
CA LEU A 26 -9.89 15.69 23.34
C LEU A 26 -9.25 16.28 22.08
N HIS A 27 -7.95 16.55 22.08
CA HIS A 27 -7.22 16.98 20.88
C HIS A 27 -7.30 15.94 19.74
N VAL A 28 -7.12 14.65 20.06
CA VAL A 28 -7.22 13.57 19.07
C VAL A 28 -8.65 13.42 18.55
N LEU A 29 -9.65 13.43 19.44
CA LEU A 29 -11.06 13.34 19.05
C LEU A 29 -11.50 14.55 18.22
N SER A 30 -11.03 15.75 18.57
CA SER A 30 -11.30 16.97 17.81
C SER A 30 -10.72 16.86 16.41
N LEU A 31 -9.49 16.36 16.29
CA LEU A 31 -8.87 16.11 14.99
C LEU A 31 -9.71 15.15 14.15
N TRP A 32 -10.06 13.98 14.70
CA TRP A 32 -10.85 13.00 13.97
C TRP A 32 -12.21 13.54 13.57
N PHE A 33 -12.88 14.29 14.46
CA PHE A 33 -14.14 14.95 14.14
C PHE A 33 -14.02 15.91 12.95
N VAL A 34 -13.00 16.78 12.96
CA VAL A 34 -12.75 17.73 11.86
C VAL A 34 -12.46 17.00 10.56
N VAL A 35 -11.58 16.00 10.59
CA VAL A 35 -11.25 15.21 9.40
C VAL A 35 -12.47 14.49 8.87
N SER A 36 -13.29 13.90 9.74
CA SER A 36 -14.54 13.23 9.33
C SER A 36 -15.51 14.21 8.67
N VAL A 37 -15.79 15.36 9.29
CA VAL A 37 -16.70 16.38 8.71
C VAL A 37 -16.20 16.83 7.33
N LEU A 38 -14.91 17.15 7.22
CA LEU A 38 -14.32 17.56 5.95
C LEU A 38 -14.36 16.43 4.89
N THR A 39 -14.20 15.17 5.33
CA THR A 39 -14.32 14.00 4.45
C THR A 39 -15.75 13.86 3.91
N PHE A 40 -16.76 14.00 4.78
CA PHE A 40 -18.17 13.99 4.37
C PHE A 40 -18.50 15.13 3.41
N GLU A 41 -18.01 16.34 3.67
CA GLU A 41 -18.22 17.50 2.79
C GLU A 41 -17.55 17.30 1.42
N ALA A 42 -16.30 16.84 1.40
CA ALA A 42 -15.56 16.55 0.17
C ALA A 42 -16.26 15.46 -0.65
N HIS A 43 -16.70 14.38 0.01
CA HIS A 43 -17.47 13.32 -0.62
C HIS A 43 -18.80 13.83 -1.17
N TYR A 44 -19.53 14.65 -0.42
CA TYR A 44 -20.79 15.26 -0.87
C TYR A 44 -20.60 16.06 -2.16
N HIS A 45 -19.57 16.92 -2.21
CA HIS A 45 -19.28 17.70 -3.42
C HIS A 45 -18.85 16.84 -4.61
N ILE A 46 -18.08 15.78 -4.40
CA ILE A 46 -17.71 14.86 -5.50
C ILE A 46 -18.94 14.06 -5.98
N ALA A 47 -19.80 13.64 -5.06
CA ALA A 47 -21.03 12.93 -5.40
C ALA A 47 -21.98 13.81 -6.23
N LEU A 48 -22.01 15.13 -5.98
CA LEU A 48 -22.75 16.10 -6.80
C LEU A 48 -22.27 16.15 -8.26
N LEU A 49 -20.99 15.87 -8.51
CA LEU A 49 -20.44 15.81 -9.87
C LEU A 49 -20.84 14.54 -10.63
N GLN A 50 -21.56 13.60 -9.98
CA GLN A 50 -21.98 12.31 -10.56
C GLN A 50 -20.83 11.54 -11.21
N MET A 51 -19.62 11.68 -10.64
CA MET A 51 -18.45 10.92 -11.09
C MET A 51 -18.62 9.44 -10.71
N GLY A 52 -17.84 8.57 -11.35
CA GLY A 52 -17.93 7.14 -11.09
C GLY A 52 -17.40 6.72 -9.71
N GLU A 53 -17.30 5.41 -9.52
CA GLU A 53 -16.98 4.79 -8.23
C GLU A 53 -15.58 5.19 -7.74
N SER A 54 -14.60 5.30 -8.66
CA SER A 54 -13.21 5.58 -8.29
C SER A 54 -13.04 7.00 -7.75
N MET A 55 -13.66 8.00 -8.38
CA MET A 55 -13.60 9.40 -7.92
C MET A 55 -14.36 9.57 -6.60
N THR A 56 -15.50 8.89 -6.49
CA THR A 56 -16.29 8.86 -5.26
C THR A 56 -15.46 8.29 -4.10
N LEU A 57 -14.69 7.22 -4.36
CA LEU A 57 -13.79 6.62 -3.37
C LEU A 57 -12.61 7.55 -3.03
N ILE A 58 -12.02 8.24 -4.01
CA ILE A 58 -10.98 9.25 -3.78
C ILE A 58 -11.48 10.31 -2.78
N GLY A 59 -12.74 10.75 -2.90
CA GLY A 59 -13.35 11.69 -1.96
C GLY A 59 -13.28 11.26 -0.49
N TRP A 60 -13.49 9.97 -0.22
CA TRP A 60 -13.40 9.42 1.14
C TRP A 60 -11.98 9.42 1.71
N GLY A 61 -10.96 9.25 0.88
CA GLY A 61 -9.58 9.13 1.36
C GLY A 61 -8.77 10.44 1.27
N ALA A 62 -9.13 11.36 0.38
CA ALA A 62 -8.29 12.50 0.02
C ALA A 62 -8.02 13.43 1.21
N VAL A 63 -9.05 13.72 2.01
CA VAL A 63 -8.93 14.56 3.21
C VAL A 63 -8.02 13.90 4.23
N SER A 64 -8.23 12.62 4.54
CA SER A 64 -7.37 11.86 5.46
C SER A 64 -5.92 11.81 5.00
N LEU A 65 -5.68 11.65 3.69
CA LEU A 65 -4.34 11.67 3.10
C LEU A 65 -3.65 13.03 3.29
N VAL A 66 -4.35 14.13 2.97
CA VAL A 66 -3.82 15.49 3.12
C VAL A 66 -3.51 15.79 4.58
N PHE A 67 -4.44 15.52 5.49
CA PHE A 67 -4.22 15.76 6.92
C PHE A 67 -3.08 14.90 7.48
N ALA A 68 -3.05 13.60 7.16
CA ALA A 68 -1.95 12.73 7.58
C ALA A 68 -0.59 13.22 7.04
N GLY A 69 -0.54 13.68 5.79
CA GLY A 69 0.64 14.30 5.18
C GLY A 69 1.09 15.58 5.89
N LEU A 70 0.15 16.49 6.14
CA LEU A 70 0.43 17.73 6.86
C LEU A 70 0.95 17.46 8.28
N PHE A 71 0.38 16.50 9.00
CA PHE A 71 0.87 16.14 10.33
C PHE A 71 2.27 15.53 10.30
N LEU A 72 2.58 14.67 9.34
CA LEU A 72 3.91 14.06 9.24
C LEU A 72 5.00 15.05 8.85
N LEU A 73 4.69 16.00 7.96
CA LEU A 73 5.67 16.95 7.42
C LEU A 73 5.83 18.18 8.32
N PHE A 74 4.73 18.71 8.85
CA PHE A 74 4.71 20.00 9.55
C PHE A 74 4.36 19.89 11.04
N GLY A 75 3.86 18.73 11.51
CA GLY A 75 3.34 18.59 12.87
C GLY A 75 4.33 18.97 13.97
N LYS A 76 5.64 18.89 13.72
CA LYS A 76 6.69 19.29 14.69
C LYS A 76 6.69 20.79 15.02
N HIS A 77 6.10 21.63 14.15
CA HIS A 77 6.05 23.08 14.32
C HIS A 77 4.68 23.58 14.79
N VAL A 78 3.66 22.72 14.79
CA VAL A 78 2.27 23.14 14.98
C VAL A 78 1.87 23.16 16.46
N ASP A 79 2.40 22.26 17.29
CA ASP A 79 1.88 22.15 18.66
C ASP A 79 2.85 21.48 19.65
N LYS A 80 2.73 21.88 20.93
CA LYS A 80 3.33 21.23 22.11
C LYS A 80 2.92 19.76 22.22
N TYR A 81 1.75 19.38 21.70
CA TYR A 81 1.24 17.99 21.68
C TYR A 81 1.60 17.19 20.43
N HIS A 82 2.57 17.63 19.63
CA HIS A 82 3.03 16.96 18.41
C HIS A 82 3.19 15.43 18.54
N LYS A 83 3.76 14.95 19.65
CA LYS A 83 3.94 13.49 19.90
C LYS A 83 2.62 12.74 20.04
N THR A 84 1.60 13.35 20.62
CA THR A 84 0.26 12.77 20.77
C THR A 84 -0.47 12.70 19.43
N TYR A 85 -0.34 13.76 18.63
CA TYR A 85 -0.90 13.79 17.27
C TYR A 85 -0.19 12.80 16.34
N LEU A 86 1.15 12.68 16.36
CA LEU A 86 1.88 11.70 15.56
C LEU A 86 1.65 10.25 15.98
N GLY A 87 1.37 10.01 17.26
CA GLY A 87 1.10 8.69 17.80
C GLY A 87 -0.33 8.24 17.52
N MET A 88 -1.26 8.68 18.37
CA MET A 88 -2.65 8.19 18.32
C MET A 88 -3.47 8.87 17.22
N GLY A 89 -3.30 10.17 17.02
CA GLY A 89 -4.06 10.93 16.00
C GLY A 89 -3.80 10.44 14.59
N ALA A 90 -2.54 10.47 14.16
CA ALA A 90 -2.09 10.02 12.85
C ALA A 90 -2.24 8.51 12.69
N GLY A 91 -2.04 7.72 13.76
CA GLY A 91 -2.29 6.28 13.74
C GLY A 91 -3.72 5.92 13.31
N GLY A 92 -4.73 6.65 13.82
CA GLY A 92 -6.12 6.48 13.38
C GLY A 92 -6.34 6.81 11.90
N LEU A 93 -5.72 7.88 11.40
CA LEU A 93 -5.77 8.25 9.99
C LEU A 93 -5.07 7.21 9.09
N PHE A 94 -3.93 6.67 9.51
CA PHE A 94 -3.24 5.60 8.77
C PHE A 94 -4.03 4.31 8.76
N LEU A 95 -4.70 3.96 9.86
CA LEU A 95 -5.60 2.81 9.89
C LEU A 95 -6.74 3.00 8.88
N PHE A 96 -7.39 4.16 8.90
CA PHE A 96 -8.43 4.49 7.93
C PHE A 96 -7.91 4.42 6.48
N LEU A 97 -6.75 5.03 6.20
CA LEU A 97 -6.13 5.00 4.87
C LEU A 97 -5.74 3.58 4.44
N THR A 98 -5.33 2.71 5.36
CA THR A 98 -5.03 1.31 5.06
C THR A 98 -6.31 0.54 4.70
N LEU A 99 -7.41 0.76 5.42
CA LEU A 99 -8.70 0.15 5.07
C LEU A 99 -9.23 0.69 3.74
N TRP A 100 -9.06 1.99 3.51
CA TRP A 100 -9.38 2.64 2.24
C TRP A 100 -8.58 2.03 1.09
N GLU A 101 -7.28 1.78 1.28
CA GLU A 101 -6.39 1.17 0.29
C GLU A 101 -6.87 -0.23 -0.12
N VAL A 102 -7.25 -1.06 0.87
CA VAL A 102 -7.80 -2.40 0.63
C VAL A 102 -9.09 -2.33 -0.20
N ARG A 103 -9.96 -1.35 0.09
CA ARG A 103 -11.19 -1.15 -0.70
C ARG A 103 -10.87 -0.67 -2.12
N ALA A 104 -9.88 0.20 -2.28
CA ALA A 104 -9.48 0.77 -3.56
C ALA A 104 -8.99 -0.28 -4.55
N PHE A 105 -8.33 -1.36 -4.09
CA PHE A 105 -7.95 -2.49 -4.95
C PHE A 105 -9.12 -3.18 -5.66
N MET A 106 -10.35 -2.99 -5.18
CA MET A 106 -11.54 -3.62 -5.74
C MET A 106 -12.36 -2.68 -6.64
N VAL A 107 -11.86 -1.47 -6.91
CA VAL A 107 -12.58 -0.46 -7.69
C VAL A 107 -11.97 -0.29 -9.09
N PRO A 108 -12.78 -0.34 -10.17
CA PRO A 108 -12.31 -0.02 -11.52
C PRO A 108 -11.92 1.46 -11.64
N SER A 109 -11.28 1.84 -12.74
CA SER A 109 -11.06 3.26 -13.02
C SER A 109 -12.26 3.87 -13.74
N ASP A 110 -12.61 5.11 -13.40
CA ASP A 110 -13.66 5.86 -14.12
C ASP A 110 -13.16 6.40 -15.48
N PHE A 111 -11.84 6.42 -15.71
CA PHE A 111 -11.22 7.03 -16.89
C PHE A 111 -10.84 6.01 -17.98
N THR A 112 -11.61 4.93 -18.11
CA THR A 112 -11.35 3.88 -19.12
C THR A 112 -11.59 4.38 -20.55
N SER A 113 -12.60 5.24 -20.76
CA SER A 113 -13.01 5.74 -22.08
C SER A 113 -12.02 6.71 -22.74
N ILE A 114 -11.20 7.40 -21.95
CA ILE A 114 -10.19 8.36 -22.44
C ILE A 114 -8.78 7.77 -22.50
N GLY A 115 -8.63 6.47 -22.24
CA GLY A 115 -7.36 5.77 -22.19
C GLY A 115 -6.80 5.67 -20.77
N TYR A 116 -6.87 4.47 -20.20
CA TYR A 116 -6.25 4.19 -18.90
C TYR A 116 -4.72 4.15 -19.03
N LEU A 117 -4.05 5.10 -18.37
CA LEU A 117 -2.59 5.12 -18.24
C LEU A 117 -2.21 4.63 -16.83
N PRO A 118 -1.55 3.47 -16.71
CA PRO A 118 -1.05 2.97 -15.42
C PRO A 118 -0.24 4.03 -14.69
N LEU A 119 -0.40 4.12 -13.36
CA LEU A 119 0.29 5.07 -12.47
C LEU A 119 -0.07 6.56 -12.66
N LEU A 120 -0.64 6.96 -13.80
CA LEU A 120 -1.11 8.33 -14.04
C LEU A 120 -2.60 8.49 -13.78
N ASN A 121 -3.32 7.39 -13.60
CA ASN A 121 -4.72 7.43 -13.21
C ASN A 121 -4.87 8.02 -11.80
N PRO A 122 -5.89 8.86 -11.52
CA PRO A 122 -5.99 9.51 -10.22
C PRO A 122 -6.12 8.54 -9.03
N ILE A 123 -6.80 7.38 -9.21
CA ILE A 123 -6.86 6.37 -8.15
C ILE A 123 -5.49 5.74 -7.90
N ASP A 124 -4.73 5.44 -8.95
CA ASP A 124 -3.38 4.86 -8.83
C ASP A 124 -2.41 5.84 -8.18
N LEU A 125 -2.48 7.13 -8.55
CA LEU A 125 -1.69 8.20 -7.94
C LEU A 125 -1.99 8.32 -6.45
N MET A 126 -3.27 8.29 -6.09
CA MET A 126 -3.68 8.38 -4.69
C MET A 126 -3.24 7.16 -3.88
N GLN A 127 -3.42 5.94 -4.40
CA GLN A 127 -2.95 4.71 -3.76
C GLN A 127 -1.43 4.72 -3.58
N THR A 128 -0.69 5.16 -4.60
CA THR A 128 0.76 5.34 -4.53
C THR A 128 1.15 6.36 -3.46
N ALA A 129 0.43 7.48 -3.37
CA ALA A 129 0.66 8.49 -2.34
C ALA A 129 0.36 7.98 -0.93
N VAL A 130 -0.71 7.20 -0.74
CA VAL A 130 -1.06 6.56 0.54
C VAL A 130 0.06 5.61 0.98
N LEU A 131 0.50 4.70 0.10
CA LEU A 131 1.56 3.75 0.42
C LEU A 131 2.91 4.44 0.67
N ALA A 132 3.24 5.49 -0.11
CA ALA A 132 4.43 6.29 0.11
C ALA A 132 4.39 7.00 1.48
N LEU A 133 3.22 7.53 1.86
CA LEU A 133 3.03 8.19 3.14
C LEU A 133 3.14 7.21 4.32
N LEU A 134 2.55 6.01 4.20
CA LEU A 134 2.71 4.92 5.17
C LEU A 134 4.17 4.49 5.29
N GLY A 135 4.89 4.37 4.17
CA GLY A 135 6.32 4.06 4.16
C GLY A 135 7.17 5.13 4.85
N TYR A 136 6.84 6.41 4.63
CA TYR A 136 7.47 7.54 5.30
C TYR A 136 7.17 7.58 6.81
N TRP A 137 5.93 7.28 7.21
CA TRP A 137 5.55 7.14 8.60
C TRP A 137 6.36 6.02 9.28
N GLY A 138 6.41 4.83 8.69
CA GLY A 138 7.23 3.72 9.20
C GLY A 138 8.71 4.09 9.31
N TRP A 139 9.23 4.89 8.37
CA TRP A 139 10.60 5.39 8.42
C TRP A 139 10.79 6.30 9.63
N GLN A 140 9.87 7.22 9.94
CA GLN A 140 9.96 8.04 11.16
C GLN A 140 9.91 7.18 12.44
N GLN A 141 9.05 6.17 12.47
CA GLN A 141 8.85 5.32 13.64
C GLN A 141 9.94 4.26 13.86
N ARG A 142 10.84 4.05 12.88
CA ARG A 142 11.94 3.06 12.99
C ARG A 142 12.88 3.26 14.19
N ARG A 143 12.89 4.46 14.77
CA ARG A 143 13.68 4.79 15.98
C ARG A 143 12.97 4.41 17.28
N VAL A 144 11.66 4.24 17.24
CA VAL A 144 10.79 3.97 18.39
C VAL A 144 10.37 2.49 18.41
N TRP A 145 10.08 1.93 17.25
CA TRP A 145 9.68 0.53 17.11
C TRP A 145 10.86 -0.43 17.26
N SER A 146 10.57 -1.65 17.71
CA SER A 146 11.54 -2.73 17.70
C SER A 146 11.93 -3.07 16.26
N LYS A 147 13.12 -3.67 16.07
CA LYS A 147 13.57 -4.12 14.75
C LYS A 147 12.57 -5.08 14.11
N GLU A 148 11.96 -5.95 14.90
CA GLU A 148 10.97 -6.91 14.43
C GLU A 148 9.69 -6.22 13.92
N SER A 149 9.15 -5.27 14.69
CA SER A 149 7.96 -4.51 14.28
C SER A 149 8.21 -3.71 13.00
N VAL A 150 9.40 -3.14 12.82
CA VAL A 150 9.79 -2.46 11.58
C VAL A 150 9.80 -3.44 10.40
N VAL A 151 10.37 -4.64 10.57
CA VAL A 151 10.38 -5.67 9.53
C VAL A 151 8.97 -6.12 9.17
N GLN A 152 8.12 -6.38 10.16
CA GLN A 152 6.71 -6.76 9.94
C GLN A 152 5.94 -5.66 9.21
N PHE A 153 6.09 -4.40 9.64
CA PHE A 153 5.44 -3.25 9.00
C PHE A 153 5.82 -3.11 7.53
N TYR A 154 7.12 -3.13 7.21
CA TYR A 154 7.57 -3.06 5.81
C TYR A 154 7.24 -4.32 5.01
N GLY A 155 7.10 -5.48 5.65
CA GLY A 155 6.58 -6.70 5.04
C GLY A 155 5.13 -6.52 4.58
N VAL A 156 4.25 -6.03 5.45
CA VAL A 156 2.85 -5.71 5.11
C VAL A 156 2.80 -4.64 4.03
N LEU A 157 3.60 -3.58 4.13
CA LEU A 157 3.66 -2.54 3.11
C LEU A 157 4.12 -3.09 1.75
N GLY A 158 5.09 -4.01 1.75
CA GLY A 158 5.53 -4.71 0.53
C GLY A 158 4.43 -5.54 -0.11
N VAL A 159 3.61 -6.24 0.70
CA VAL A 159 2.42 -6.96 0.22
C VAL A 159 1.40 -5.99 -0.38
N LEU A 160 1.12 -4.86 0.27
CA LEU A 160 0.19 -3.85 -0.26
C LEU A 160 0.69 -3.26 -1.59
N VAL A 161 1.98 -2.96 -1.73
CA VAL A 161 2.57 -2.51 -3.00
C VAL A 161 2.44 -3.57 -4.08
N TRP A 162 2.69 -4.84 -3.75
CA TRP A 162 2.52 -5.95 -4.69
C TRP A 162 1.07 -6.12 -5.16
N VAL A 163 0.10 -5.98 -4.24
CA VAL A 163 -1.34 -5.97 -4.56
C VAL A 163 -1.71 -4.75 -5.40
N LEU A 164 -1.18 -3.56 -5.09
CA LEU A 164 -1.38 -2.35 -5.90
C LEU A 164 -0.91 -2.55 -7.35
N MET A 165 0.30 -3.09 -7.55
CA MET A 165 0.80 -3.39 -8.90
C MET A 165 -0.13 -4.34 -9.64
N SER A 166 -0.68 -5.33 -8.93
CA SER A 166 -1.66 -6.28 -9.49
C SER A 166 -2.99 -5.60 -9.83
N ALA A 167 -3.48 -4.69 -8.99
CA ALA A 167 -4.71 -3.94 -9.21
C ALA A 167 -4.57 -2.94 -10.38
N ILE A 168 -3.43 -2.26 -10.50
CA ILE A 168 -3.11 -1.39 -11.65
C ILE A 168 -3.12 -2.21 -12.94
N PHE A 169 -2.49 -3.38 -12.95
CA PHE A 169 -2.52 -4.26 -14.11
C PHE A 169 -3.94 -4.75 -14.42
N ALA A 170 -4.74 -5.10 -13.41
CA ALA A 170 -6.13 -5.46 -13.59
C ALA A 170 -6.96 -4.33 -14.22
N ARG A 171 -6.73 -3.08 -13.80
CA ARG A 171 -7.41 -1.90 -14.37
C ARG A 171 -6.98 -1.66 -15.82
N TYR A 172 -5.70 -1.88 -16.13
CA TYR A 172 -5.21 -1.86 -17.51
C TYR A 172 -5.89 -2.91 -18.38
N VAL A 173 -6.00 -4.16 -17.92
CA VAL A 173 -6.70 -5.22 -18.65
C VAL A 173 -8.18 -4.88 -18.83
N HIS A 174 -8.83 -4.38 -17.79
CA HIS A 174 -10.23 -3.94 -17.87
C HIS A 174 -10.43 -2.84 -18.93
N ALA A 175 -9.52 -1.87 -18.98
CA ALA A 175 -9.60 -0.77 -19.93
C ALA A 175 -9.26 -1.16 -21.38
N SER A 176 -8.34 -2.12 -21.58
CA SER A 176 -7.76 -2.43 -22.90
C SER A 176 -8.33 -3.69 -23.56
N GLN A 177 -8.86 -4.64 -22.78
CA GLN A 177 -9.33 -5.95 -23.26
C GLN A 177 -10.84 -6.16 -23.05
N GLU A 178 -11.57 -5.12 -22.65
CA GLU A 178 -13.02 -5.17 -22.37
C GLU A 178 -13.43 -6.24 -21.35
N VAL A 179 -12.49 -6.74 -20.55
CA VAL A 179 -12.75 -7.71 -19.47
C VAL A 179 -13.38 -6.98 -18.30
N ALA A 180 -14.55 -7.41 -17.83
CA ALA A 180 -15.20 -6.79 -16.68
C ALA A 180 -14.27 -6.79 -15.45
N TYR A 181 -14.19 -5.67 -14.73
CA TYR A 181 -13.42 -5.54 -13.49
C TYR A 181 -14.12 -6.28 -12.34
N SER A 182 -14.10 -7.61 -12.40
CA SER A 182 -14.59 -8.48 -11.35
C SER A 182 -13.59 -9.60 -11.13
N GLY A 183 -13.46 -10.06 -9.88
CA GLY A 183 -12.53 -11.14 -9.55
C GLY A 183 -12.76 -12.38 -10.41
N LYS A 184 -14.03 -12.72 -10.70
CA LYS A 184 -14.37 -13.86 -11.56
C LYS A 184 -13.95 -13.65 -13.02
N ALA A 185 -14.27 -12.51 -13.63
CA ALA A 185 -13.95 -12.27 -15.04
C ALA A 185 -12.44 -12.16 -15.27
N LEU A 186 -11.73 -11.44 -14.39
CA LEU A 186 -10.27 -11.33 -14.43
C LEU A 186 -9.61 -12.70 -14.24
N TRP A 187 -10.12 -13.53 -13.33
CA TRP A 187 -9.56 -14.86 -13.09
C TRP A 187 -9.64 -15.78 -14.32
N HIS A 188 -10.71 -15.67 -15.11
CA HIS A 188 -10.90 -16.46 -16.34
C HIS A 188 -10.24 -15.83 -17.58
N SER A 189 -9.58 -14.67 -17.45
CA SER A 189 -8.89 -14.03 -18.56
C SER A 189 -7.46 -14.56 -18.67
N ASP A 190 -7.16 -15.27 -19.75
CA ASP A 190 -5.80 -15.75 -20.04
C ASP A 190 -4.80 -14.59 -20.12
N TYR A 191 -5.20 -13.47 -20.73
CA TYR A 191 -4.37 -12.26 -20.80
C TYR A 191 -3.99 -11.74 -19.41
N PHE A 192 -4.96 -11.68 -18.49
CA PHE A 192 -4.69 -11.28 -17.10
C PHE A 192 -3.79 -12.30 -16.40
N GLN A 193 -4.04 -13.60 -16.58
CA GLN A 193 -3.26 -14.66 -15.95
C GLN A 193 -1.80 -14.67 -16.42
N THR A 194 -1.54 -14.59 -17.72
CA THR A 194 -0.18 -14.52 -18.25
C THR A 194 0.51 -13.23 -17.83
N GLY A 195 -0.18 -12.09 -17.96
CA GLY A 195 0.39 -10.79 -17.60
C GLY A 195 0.73 -10.66 -16.12
N ILE A 196 -0.12 -11.18 -15.22
CA ILE A 196 0.18 -11.13 -13.78
C ILE A 196 1.34 -12.08 -13.41
N SER A 197 1.49 -13.21 -14.10
CA SER A 197 2.66 -14.10 -13.93
C SER A 197 3.97 -13.40 -14.34
N ILE A 198 3.96 -12.69 -15.45
CA ILE A 198 5.12 -11.90 -15.91
C ILE A 198 5.41 -10.80 -14.91
N LEU A 199 4.39 -10.01 -14.52
CA LEU A 199 4.53 -8.92 -13.56
C LEU A 199 5.14 -9.40 -12.24
N TRP A 200 4.59 -10.46 -11.65
CA TRP A 200 5.09 -11.00 -10.39
C TRP A 200 6.51 -11.56 -10.51
N SER A 201 6.85 -12.20 -11.63
CA SER A 201 8.22 -12.65 -11.91
C SER A 201 9.20 -11.48 -11.98
N THR A 202 8.82 -10.40 -12.69
CA THR A 202 9.63 -9.18 -12.77
C THR A 202 9.82 -8.55 -11.39
N VAL A 203 8.76 -8.45 -10.58
CA VAL A 203 8.83 -7.93 -9.21
C VAL A 203 9.74 -8.80 -8.34
N ALA A 204 9.62 -10.13 -8.42
CA ALA A 204 10.47 -11.06 -7.68
C ALA A 204 11.96 -10.87 -8.04
N ILE A 205 12.28 -10.83 -9.33
CA ILE A 205 13.65 -10.64 -9.82
C ILE A 205 14.19 -9.27 -9.37
N VAL A 206 13.43 -8.20 -9.55
CA VAL A 206 13.84 -6.84 -9.13
C VAL A 206 14.07 -6.82 -7.61
N ALA A 207 13.19 -7.42 -6.80
CA ALA A 207 13.37 -7.51 -5.36
C ALA A 207 14.68 -8.24 -5.00
N MET A 208 14.97 -9.38 -5.64
CA MET A 208 16.20 -10.13 -5.41
C MET A 208 17.45 -9.34 -5.87
N LEU A 209 17.40 -8.62 -6.98
CA LEU A 209 18.50 -7.76 -7.44
C LEU A 209 18.74 -6.57 -6.48
N LEU A 210 17.68 -5.88 -6.05
CA LEU A 210 17.78 -4.81 -5.06
C LEU A 210 18.27 -5.33 -3.71
N SER A 211 17.91 -6.56 -3.33
CA SER A 211 18.40 -7.19 -2.11
C SER A 211 19.92 -7.36 -2.10
N LYS A 212 20.51 -7.68 -3.25
CA LYS A 212 21.96 -7.76 -3.46
C LYS A 212 22.60 -6.38 -3.38
N ALA A 213 22.00 -5.38 -4.03
CA ALA A 213 22.51 -4.00 -4.02
C ALA A 213 22.48 -3.35 -2.63
N TYR A 214 21.44 -3.61 -1.83
CA TYR A 214 21.24 -3.02 -0.50
C TYR A 214 21.60 -3.95 0.67
N ALA A 215 22.14 -5.14 0.39
CA ALA A 215 22.45 -6.19 1.36
C ALA A 215 21.28 -6.53 2.32
N GLN A 216 20.05 -6.59 1.80
CA GLN A 216 18.83 -6.81 2.58
C GLN A 216 18.32 -8.25 2.45
N ARG A 217 18.64 -9.11 3.42
CA ARG A 217 18.22 -10.53 3.42
C ARG A 217 16.70 -10.72 3.34
N ASN A 218 15.92 -9.89 4.04
CA ASN A 218 14.46 -10.00 4.03
C ASN A 218 13.86 -9.70 2.66
N LEU A 219 14.46 -8.76 1.92
CA LEU A 219 14.03 -8.44 0.55
C LEU A 219 14.35 -9.60 -0.41
N TRP A 220 15.49 -10.28 -0.22
CA TRP A 220 15.83 -11.49 -0.96
C TRP A 220 14.82 -12.61 -0.70
N LEU A 221 14.49 -12.87 0.57
CA LEU A 221 13.52 -13.90 0.98
C LEU A 221 12.12 -13.60 0.43
N GLY A 222 11.69 -12.34 0.45
CA GLY A 222 10.42 -11.90 -0.14
C GLY A 222 10.37 -12.15 -1.65
N GLY A 223 11.42 -11.74 -2.38
CA GLY A 223 11.51 -11.98 -3.83
C GLY A 223 11.55 -13.46 -4.19
N PHE A 224 12.36 -14.25 -3.48
CA PHE A 224 12.42 -15.70 -3.66
C PHE A 224 11.08 -16.39 -3.36
N GLY A 225 10.42 -16.00 -2.26
CA GLY A 225 9.08 -16.51 -1.92
C GLY A 225 8.03 -16.17 -2.99
N LEU A 226 8.06 -14.94 -3.52
CA LEU A 226 7.18 -14.54 -4.61
C LEU A 226 7.46 -15.34 -5.89
N LEU A 227 8.73 -15.62 -6.19
CA LEU A 227 9.10 -16.45 -7.33
C LEU A 227 8.56 -17.89 -7.20
N ILE A 228 8.71 -18.51 -6.01
CA ILE A 228 8.10 -19.82 -5.72
C ILE A 228 6.58 -19.76 -5.93
N LEU A 229 5.93 -18.70 -5.45
CA LEU A 229 4.48 -18.52 -5.60
C LEU A 229 4.07 -18.45 -7.07
N VAL A 230 4.80 -17.69 -7.90
CA VAL A 230 4.55 -17.65 -9.35
C VAL A 230 4.72 -19.03 -9.98
N VAL A 231 5.81 -19.71 -9.65
CA VAL A 231 6.09 -21.06 -10.12
C VAL A 231 4.95 -22.01 -9.79
N LEU A 232 4.50 -22.04 -8.53
CA LEU A 232 3.37 -22.86 -8.10
C LEU A 232 2.10 -22.48 -8.86
N LYS A 233 1.84 -21.19 -9.04
CA LYS A 233 0.69 -20.69 -9.83
C LYS A 233 0.73 -21.22 -11.25
N LEU A 234 1.86 -21.10 -11.97
CA LEU A 234 2.02 -21.64 -13.32
C LEU A 234 1.76 -23.14 -13.34
N PHE A 235 2.26 -23.88 -12.34
CA PHE A 235 1.97 -25.30 -12.20
C PHE A 235 0.48 -25.60 -12.03
N PHE A 236 -0.21 -24.95 -11.10
CA PHE A 236 -1.63 -25.27 -10.85
C PHE A 236 -2.58 -24.76 -11.93
N VAL A 237 -2.27 -23.63 -12.57
CA VAL A 237 -3.16 -23.00 -13.57
C VAL A 237 -2.88 -23.55 -14.97
N GLU A 238 -1.61 -23.67 -15.36
CA GLU A 238 -1.24 -24.03 -16.73
C GLU A 238 -1.11 -25.55 -16.90
N LEU A 239 -0.62 -26.31 -15.92
CA LEU A 239 -0.56 -27.78 -16.06
C LEU A 239 -1.90 -28.47 -15.87
N ALA A 240 -2.91 -27.81 -15.29
CA ALA A 240 -4.27 -28.36 -15.25
C ALA A 240 -4.79 -28.67 -16.66
N HIS A 241 -4.32 -27.93 -17.66
CA HIS A 241 -4.71 -28.07 -19.06
C HIS A 241 -3.63 -28.72 -19.94
N SER A 242 -2.48 -29.14 -19.37
CA SER A 242 -1.32 -29.65 -20.13
C SER A 242 -1.12 -31.16 -20.01
N GLY A 243 -0.53 -31.75 -21.06
CA GLY A 243 -0.23 -33.19 -21.16
C GLY A 243 1.01 -33.60 -20.36
N THR A 244 1.16 -34.90 -20.05
CA THR A 244 2.21 -35.43 -19.14
C THR A 244 3.65 -35.00 -19.49
N ILE A 245 4.00 -34.94 -20.78
CA ILE A 245 5.35 -34.54 -21.23
C ILE A 245 5.60 -33.05 -20.98
N GLU A 246 4.61 -32.19 -21.26
CA GLU A 246 4.69 -30.75 -21.03
C GLU A 246 4.92 -30.46 -19.55
N ARG A 247 4.30 -31.23 -18.65
CA ARG A 247 4.53 -31.13 -17.20
C ARG A 247 5.99 -31.38 -16.83
N ILE A 248 6.58 -32.46 -17.35
CA ILE A 248 7.97 -32.83 -17.05
C ILE A 248 8.93 -31.73 -17.53
N ILE A 249 8.74 -31.22 -18.75
CA ILE A 249 9.58 -30.15 -19.30
C ILE A 249 9.46 -28.88 -18.46
N SER A 250 8.24 -28.49 -18.07
CA SER A 250 8.02 -27.33 -17.19
C SER A 250 8.68 -27.49 -15.83
N PHE A 251 8.66 -28.69 -15.21
CA PHE A 251 9.38 -28.96 -13.97
C PHE A 251 10.89 -28.77 -14.11
N ILE A 252 11.47 -29.24 -15.22
CA ILE A 252 12.90 -29.09 -15.48
C ILE A 252 13.24 -27.61 -15.69
N VAL A 253 12.53 -26.90 -16.59
CA VAL A 253 12.81 -25.49 -16.90
C VAL A 253 12.71 -24.63 -15.64
N VAL A 254 11.63 -24.78 -14.89
CA VAL A 254 11.41 -24.01 -13.66
C VAL A 254 12.43 -24.38 -12.59
N GLY A 255 12.71 -25.67 -12.38
CA GLY A 255 13.72 -26.13 -11.42
C GLY A 255 15.11 -25.59 -11.74
N THR A 256 15.51 -25.63 -13.02
CA THR A 256 16.76 -25.03 -13.48
C THR A 256 16.79 -23.52 -13.26
N LEU A 257 15.68 -22.82 -13.54
CA LEU A 257 15.60 -21.37 -13.36
C LEU A 257 15.75 -20.97 -11.87
N LEU A 258 15.12 -21.73 -10.96
CA LEU A 258 15.30 -21.56 -9.51
C LEU A 258 16.75 -21.81 -9.07
N LEU A 259 17.40 -22.85 -9.61
CA LEU A 259 18.81 -23.14 -9.33
C LEU A 259 19.73 -22.01 -9.82
N LEU A 260 19.53 -21.51 -11.04
CA LEU A 260 20.33 -20.43 -11.61
C LEU A 260 20.18 -19.15 -10.78
N ILE A 261 18.96 -18.79 -10.40
CA ILE A 261 18.71 -17.61 -9.56
C ILE A 261 19.38 -17.78 -8.18
N GLY A 262 19.24 -18.95 -7.54
CA GLY A 262 19.90 -19.24 -6.27
C GLY A 262 21.43 -19.18 -6.35
N TYR A 263 22.00 -19.57 -7.49
CA TYR A 263 23.44 -19.52 -7.75
C TYR A 263 23.95 -18.09 -8.01
N PHE A 264 23.30 -17.33 -8.90
CA PHE A 264 23.77 -16.00 -9.33
C PHE A 264 23.37 -14.85 -8.39
N VAL A 265 22.29 -15.03 -7.64
CA VAL A 265 21.79 -14.06 -6.66
C VAL A 265 21.85 -14.72 -5.29
N PRO A 266 23.05 -14.93 -4.72
CA PRO A 266 23.17 -15.54 -3.41
C PRO A 266 22.55 -14.66 -2.33
N MET A 267 21.97 -15.29 -1.33
CA MET A 267 21.42 -14.62 -0.16
C MET A 267 22.50 -13.76 0.52
N PRO A 268 22.24 -12.47 0.80
CA PRO A 268 23.19 -11.63 1.53
C PRO A 268 23.56 -12.24 2.90
N PRO A 269 24.85 -12.20 3.30
CA PRO A 269 25.30 -12.79 4.55
C PRO A 269 24.63 -12.14 5.77
N SER A 270 24.31 -12.95 6.78
CA SER A 270 23.84 -12.43 8.07
C SER A 270 25.00 -11.73 8.78
N LYS A 271 24.77 -10.56 9.39
CA LYS A 271 25.77 -9.93 10.26
C LYS A 271 25.97 -10.81 11.49
N VAL A 272 27.00 -11.65 11.47
CA VAL A 272 27.45 -12.38 12.65
C VAL A 272 28.11 -11.34 13.57
N THR A 273 27.48 -11.01 14.68
CA THR A 273 28.12 -10.24 15.75
C THR A 273 29.19 -11.13 16.36
N HIS A 274 30.46 -10.92 15.96
CA HIS A 274 31.59 -11.46 16.70
C HIS A 274 31.60 -10.75 18.06
N ASN A 275 31.07 -11.42 19.08
CA ASN A 275 31.22 -11.00 20.46
C ASN A 275 32.61 -11.50 20.87
N GLU A 276 33.63 -10.68 20.66
CA GLU A 276 34.95 -10.92 21.25
C GLU A 276 34.78 -10.84 22.77
N ARG A 277 35.10 -11.94 23.44
CA ARG A 277 35.13 -12.06 24.90
C ARG A 277 36.44 -11.50 25.43
#